data_AF-A0A3B0MZZ3-F1
#
_entry.id   AF-A0A3B0MZZ3-F1
#
_cell.length_a   1.000
_cell.length_b   1.000
_cell.length_c   1.000
_cell.angle_alpha   90.00
_cell.angle_beta   90.00
_cell.angle_gamma   90.00
#
_symmetry.space_group_name_H-M   'P 1'
#
loop_
_entity.id
_entity.type
_entity.pdbx_description
1 polymer ?
#
loop_
_entity_poly.entity_id
_entity_poly.type
_entity_poly.pdbx_seq_one_letter_code
_entity_poly.pdbx_strand_id
1 'polypeptide(L)'
;MKNYIRFGNFFKRGLKFQNRGFATKSTAYDPKIVNEAINPKPGILFKSTPLLFLLATSMLTIPLVVTYYDNKDFEKEMERRKQPGVTY
;
A
#
# COMPACT_ATOMS: atom_id res chain seq x y z
N MET A 1 4.28 7.84 -27.73
CA MET A 1 3.35 7.19 -26.76
C MET A 1 3.67 5.70 -26.63
N LYS A 2 4.55 5.27 -25.70
CA LYS A 2 4.94 3.85 -25.56
C LYS A 2 5.26 3.39 -24.11
N ASN A 3 4.59 3.93 -23.09
CA ASN A 3 4.86 3.56 -21.68
C ASN A 3 3.69 2.96 -20.89
N TYR A 4 2.51 2.77 -21.48
CA TYR A 4 1.31 2.30 -20.75
C TYR A 4 1.18 0.77 -20.65
N ILE A 5 2.03 -0.02 -21.32
CA ILE A 5 1.87 -1.49 -21.40
C ILE A 5 2.54 -2.23 -20.22
N ARG A 6 3.36 -1.57 -19.39
CA ARG A 6 4.10 -2.24 -18.31
C ARG A 6 3.29 -2.51 -17.03
N PHE A 7 2.16 -1.84 -16.81
CA PHE A 7 1.36 -2.01 -15.59
C PHE A 7 0.46 -3.28 -15.61
N GLY A 8 0.02 -3.72 -16.79
CA GLY A 8 -0.85 -4.91 -16.91
C GLY A 8 -0.17 -6.23 -16.52
N ASN A 9 1.15 -6.33 -16.70
CA ASN A 9 1.91 -7.53 -16.33
C ASN A 9 2.18 -7.67 -14.83
N PHE A 10 2.17 -6.56 -14.07
CA PHE A 10 2.27 -6.60 -12.61
C PHE A 10 0.97 -7.13 -11.99
N PHE A 11 -0.19 -6.71 -12.50
CA PHE A 11 -1.49 -7.16 -12.03
C PHE A 11 -1.72 -8.67 -12.27
N LYS A 12 -1.31 -9.19 -13.44
CA LYS A 12 -1.37 -10.64 -13.72
C LYS A 12 -0.45 -11.48 -12.84
N ARG A 13 0.67 -10.92 -12.33
CA ARG A 13 1.54 -11.61 -11.37
C ARG A 13 0.98 -11.60 -9.95
N GLY A 14 0.35 -10.49 -9.52
CA GLY A 14 -0.33 -10.41 -8.22
C GLY A 14 -1.47 -11.42 -8.07
N LEU A 15 -2.28 -11.60 -9.11
CA LEU A 15 -3.41 -12.55 -9.12
C LEU A 15 -2.99 -14.03 -9.07
N LYS A 16 -1.75 -14.39 -9.46
CA LYS A 16 -1.26 -15.77 -9.32
C LYS A 16 -0.89 -16.15 -7.88
N PHE A 17 -0.82 -15.19 -6.95
CA PHE A 17 -0.56 -15.48 -5.53
C PHE A 17 -1.83 -15.88 -4.76
N GLN A 18 -3.03 -15.56 -5.26
CA GLN A 18 -4.28 -15.89 -4.57
C GLN A 18 -4.72 -17.35 -4.74
N ASN A 19 -4.23 -18.07 -5.76
CA ASN A 19 -4.60 -19.47 -6.04
C ASN A 19 -3.64 -20.50 -5.43
N ARG A 20 -2.81 -20.13 -4.46
CA ARG A 20 -2.18 -21.13 -3.58
C ARG A 20 -3.15 -21.37 -2.45
N GLY A 21 -4.10 -22.28 -2.68
CA GLY A 21 -5.03 -22.75 -1.67
C GLY A 21 -4.29 -23.01 -0.36
N PHE A 22 -4.88 -22.59 0.75
CA PHE A 22 -4.45 -23.00 2.08
C PHE A 22 -4.42 -24.52 2.10
N ALA A 23 -3.23 -25.09 1.88
CA ALA A 23 -3.01 -26.51 1.98
C ALA A 23 -3.15 -26.86 3.46
N THR A 24 -4.35 -27.23 3.88
CA THR A 24 -4.65 -27.94 5.11
C THR A 24 -4.08 -29.37 5.04
N LYS A 25 -2.80 -29.49 4.69
CA LYS A 25 -2.04 -30.68 5.03
C LYS A 25 -1.57 -30.43 6.44
N SER A 26 -2.09 -31.23 7.38
CA SER A 26 -1.42 -31.51 8.65
C SER A 26 0.07 -31.71 8.34
N THR A 27 0.87 -30.67 8.54
CA THR A 27 2.29 -30.73 8.28
C THR A 27 2.86 -31.51 9.43
N ALA A 28 3.27 -32.76 9.17
CA ALA A 28 4.24 -33.43 10.01
C ALA A 28 5.33 -32.41 10.40
N TYR A 29 5.68 -32.38 11.69
CA TYR A 29 6.66 -31.46 12.26
C TYR A 29 7.89 -31.36 11.33
N ASP A 30 8.06 -30.20 10.67
CA ASP A 30 9.23 -29.92 9.84
C ASP A 30 10.23 -29.13 10.69
N PRO A 31 11.31 -29.77 11.18
CA PRO A 31 12.29 -29.11 12.02
C PRO A 31 12.99 -27.95 11.29
N LYS A 32 12.97 -27.91 9.96
CA LYS A 32 13.56 -26.79 9.20
C LYS A 32 12.77 -25.51 9.35
N ILE A 33 11.43 -25.60 9.32
CA ILE A 33 10.53 -24.45 9.49
C ILE A 33 10.63 -23.92 10.93
N VAL A 34 10.71 -24.81 11.92
CA VAL A 34 10.85 -24.44 13.33
C VAL A 34 12.21 -23.79 13.60
N ASN A 35 13.28 -24.35 13.06
CA ASN A 35 14.62 -23.77 13.21
C ASN A 35 14.76 -22.42 12.49
N GLU A 36 14.10 -22.23 11.34
CA GLU A 36 14.09 -20.93 10.64
C GLU A 36 13.25 -19.88 11.39
N ALA A 37 12.24 -20.29 12.18
CA ALA A 37 11.50 -19.39 13.06
C ALA A 37 12.29 -19.00 14.32
N ILE A 38 13.08 -19.92 14.89
CA ILE A 38 13.92 -19.67 16.07
C ILE A 38 15.17 -18.85 15.72
N ASN A 39 15.82 -19.18 14.59
CA ASN A 39 17.03 -18.50 14.09
C ASN A 39 16.81 -18.10 12.62
N PRO A 40 16.08 -16.99 12.38
CA PRO A 40 15.89 -16.51 11.03
C PRO A 40 17.24 -16.14 10.42
N LYS A 41 17.48 -16.59 9.18
CA LYS A 41 18.70 -16.23 8.46
C LYS A 41 18.76 -14.71 8.29
N PRO A 42 19.85 -14.05 8.70
CA PRO A 42 19.96 -12.60 8.53
C PRO A 42 19.92 -12.25 7.04
N GLY A 43 19.10 -11.25 6.70
CA GLY A 43 19.08 -10.63 5.36
C GLY A 43 17.94 -11.06 4.42
N ILE A 44 17.10 -12.05 4.78
CA ILE A 44 15.92 -12.40 3.97
C ILE A 44 14.69 -11.74 4.58
N LEU A 45 14.26 -10.62 3.99
CA LEU A 45 12.99 -10.01 4.33
C LEU A 45 11.86 -10.99 4.03
N PHE A 46 10.86 -11.06 4.92
CA PHE A 46 9.66 -11.85 4.65
C PHE A 46 9.04 -11.41 3.33
N LYS A 47 8.45 -12.36 2.59
CA LYS A 47 7.80 -12.06 1.30
C LYS A 47 6.68 -11.02 1.44
N SER A 48 6.12 -10.87 2.63
CA SER A 48 5.10 -9.88 2.98
C SER A 48 5.65 -8.48 3.26
N THR A 49 6.95 -8.33 3.56
CA THR A 49 7.53 -7.05 3.98
C THR A 49 7.35 -5.91 2.95
N PRO A 50 7.52 -6.14 1.63
CA PRO A 50 7.26 -5.08 0.64
C PRO A 50 5.79 -4.64 0.61
N LEU A 51 4.85 -5.56 0.82
CA LEU A 51 3.43 -5.25 0.85
C LEU A 51 3.07 -4.44 2.11
N LEU A 52 3.60 -4.85 3.27
CA LEU A 52 3.41 -4.14 4.53
C LEU A 52 4.02 -2.74 4.48
N PHE A 53 5.18 -2.58 3.83
CA PHE A 53 5.80 -1.28 3.62
C PHE A 53 4.95 -0.36 2.73
N LEU A 54 4.39 -0.88 1.63
CA LEU A 54 3.47 -0.12 0.77
C LEU A 54 2.21 0.28 1.53
N LEU A 55 1.67 -0.61 2.34
CA LEU A 55 0.49 -0.32 3.14
C LEU A 55 0.78 0.77 4.19
N ALA A 56 1.89 0.65 4.93
CA ALA A 56 2.32 1.66 5.89
C ALA A 56 2.56 3.03 5.25
N THR A 57 3.25 3.09 4.11
CA THR A 57 3.48 4.34 3.39
C THR A 57 2.19 4.95 2.88
N SER A 58 1.26 4.15 2.35
CA SER A 58 -0.05 4.64 1.91
C SER A 58 -0.88 5.25 3.06
N MET A 59 -0.87 4.63 4.25
CA MET A 59 -1.57 5.16 5.42
C MET A 59 -1.03 6.51 5.89
N LEU A 60 0.25 6.81 5.63
CA LEU A 60 0.84 8.11 5.92
C LEU A 60 0.57 9.14 4.82
N THR A 61 0.68 8.74 3.54
CA THR A 61 0.56 9.68 2.42
C THR A 61 -0.89 10.09 2.15
N ILE A 62 -1.86 9.20 2.33
CA ILE A 62 -3.27 9.49 2.02
C ILE A 62 -3.80 10.68 2.85
N PRO A 63 -3.67 10.71 4.19
CA PRO A 63 -4.15 11.84 4.98
C PRO A 63 -3.46 13.15 4.63
N LEU A 64 -2.15 13.13 4.34
CA LEU A 64 -1.39 14.32 3.94
C LEU A 64 -1.91 14.91 2.62
N VAL A 65 -2.21 14.05 1.65
CA VAL A 65 -2.75 14.49 0.37
C VAL A 65 -4.17 15.03 0.52
N VAL A 66 -5.04 14.34 1.27
CA VAL A 66 -6.42 14.78 1.51
C VAL A 66 -6.45 16.14 2.20
N THR A 67 -5.73 16.27 3.32
CA THR A 67 -5.67 17.53 4.07
C THR A 67 -5.08 18.68 3.26
N TYR A 68 -4.10 18.41 2.38
CA TYR A 68 -3.55 19.43 1.49
C TYR A 68 -4.57 19.99 0.50
N TYR A 69 -5.41 19.12 -0.10
CA TYR A 69 -6.46 19.57 -1.01
C TYR A 69 -7.58 20.30 -0.27
N ASP A 70 -8.01 19.79 0.89
CA ASP A 70 -9.02 20.44 1.72
C ASP A 70 -8.58 21.85 2.16
N ASN A 71 -7.32 22.01 2.56
CA ASN A 71 -6.77 23.32 2.95
C ASN A 71 -6.76 24.30 1.78
N LYS A 72 -6.41 23.85 0.57
CA LYS A 72 -6.41 24.69 -0.63
C LYS A 72 -7.81 25.16 -1.01
N ASP A 73 -8.78 24.28 -0.94
CA ASP A 73 -10.17 24.61 -1.24
C ASP A 73 -10.73 25.56 -0.17
N PHE A 74 -10.36 25.37 1.10
CA PHE A 74 -10.69 26.28 2.19
C PHE A 74 -10.06 27.67 2.01
N GLU A 75 -8.78 27.76 1.68
CA GLU A 75 -8.10 29.03 1.42
C GLU A 75 -8.74 29.78 0.25
N LYS A 76 -9.04 29.07 -0.84
CA LYS A 76 -9.72 29.63 -2.02
C LYS A 76 -11.11 30.15 -1.69
N GLU A 77 -11.85 29.42 -0.86
CA GLU A 77 -13.16 29.87 -0.39
C GLU A 77 -13.00 31.12 0.50
N MET A 78 -12.06 31.12 1.44
CA MET A 78 -11.77 32.28 2.28
C MET A 78 -11.37 33.53 1.47
N GLU A 79 -10.62 33.37 0.38
CA GLU A 79 -10.29 34.46 -0.54
C GLU A 79 -11.52 35.01 -1.26
N ARG A 80 -12.45 34.17 -1.70
CA ARG A 80 -13.72 34.62 -2.30
C ARG A 80 -14.53 35.47 -1.33
N ARG A 81 -14.59 35.07 -0.05
CA ARG A 81 -15.33 35.81 0.98
C ARG A 81 -14.73 37.17 1.30
N LYS A 82 -13.44 37.36 1.06
CA LYS A 82 -12.74 38.64 1.26
C LYS A 82 -12.98 39.64 0.13
N GLN A 83 -13.55 39.21 -1.00
CA GLN A 83 -13.82 40.11 -2.12
C GLN A 83 -15.00 41.04 -1.79
N PRO A 84 -14.83 42.37 -1.88
CA PRO A 84 -15.92 43.31 -1.63
C PRO A 84 -17.02 43.12 -2.67
N GLY A 85 -18.26 42.94 -2.22
CA GLY A 85 -19.44 42.79 -3.09
C GLY A 85 -20.05 41.39 -3.15
N VAL A 86 -19.52 40.40 -2.43
CA VAL A 86 -20.13 39.07 -2.31
C VAL A 86 -21.16 39.09 -1.17
N THR A 87 -22.46 39.14 -1.50
CA THR A 87 -23.58 38.95 -0.57
C THR A 87 -24.20 37.57 -0.79
N TYR A 88 -24.39 36.81 0.29
CA TYR A 88 -24.98 35.46 0.29
C TYR A 88 -26.50 35.47 0.15
#